data_AF-A0A7C9G2Q1-F1
#
_entry.id   AF-A0A7C9G2Q1-F1
#
_cell.length_a   1.000
_cell.length_b   1.000
_cell.length_c   1.000
_cell.angle_alpha   90.00
_cell.angle_beta   90.00
_cell.angle_gamma   90.00
#
_symmetry.space_group_name_H-M   'P 1'
#
loop_
_entity.id
_entity.type
_entity.pdbx_description
1 polymer ?
#
loop_
_entity_poly.entity_id
_entity_poly.type
_entity_poly.pdbx_seq_one_letter_code
_entity_poly.pdbx_strand_id
1 'polypeptide(L)'
;MSTKKTVGIVVAVIGVILIAIGGFSLNDIAVAEQQAQALGGLFGGAGNDLLGGLGLDAALEAQKNKAYGFIVFGIAAIVGGVYMLKTATEENTKAA
;
A
#
# COMPACT_ATOMS: atom_id res chain seq x y z
N MET A 1 1.94 28.76 -12.52
CA MET A 1 1.32 27.66 -11.76
C MET A 1 1.38 28.03 -10.28
N SER A 2 0.27 28.00 -9.53
CA SER A 2 0.31 28.39 -8.10
C SER A 2 0.95 27.30 -7.25
N THR A 3 1.67 27.68 -6.19
CA THR A 3 2.34 26.74 -5.28
C THR A 3 1.38 25.69 -4.72
N LYS A 4 0.13 26.08 -4.40
CA LYS A 4 -0.93 25.17 -3.95
C LYS A 4 -1.26 24.08 -4.99
N LYS A 5 -1.28 24.43 -6.28
CA LYS A 5 -1.54 23.48 -7.37
C LYS A 5 -0.38 22.50 -7.55
N THR A 6 0.86 22.98 -7.43
CA THR A 6 2.04 22.11 -7.47
C THR A 6 2.05 21.13 -6.30
N VAL A 7 1.78 21.60 -5.07
CA VAL A 7 1.71 20.75 -3.88
C VAL A 7 0.61 19.70 -4.00
N GLY A 8 -0.58 20.07 -4.46
CA GLY A 8 -1.68 19.11 -4.66
C GLY A 8 -1.35 17.99 -5.62
N ILE A 9 -0.66 18.29 -6.74
CA ILE A 9 -0.18 17.28 -7.69
C ILE A 9 0.87 16.38 -7.04
N VAL A 10 1.87 16.96 -6.37
CA VAL A 10 2.95 16.19 -5.73
C VAL A 10 2.38 15.22 -4.68
N VAL A 11 1.43 15.68 -3.86
CA VAL A 11 0.79 14.84 -2.84
C VAL A 11 -0.02 13.71 -3.49
N ALA A 12 -0.74 13.99 -4.58
CA ALA A 12 -1.47 12.95 -5.31
C ALA A 12 -0.51 11.91 -5.94
N VAL A 13 0.60 12.35 -6.52
CA VAL A 13 1.62 11.47 -7.09
C VAL A 13 2.27 10.58 -6.03
N ILE A 14 2.62 11.15 -4.86
CA ILE A 14 3.11 10.37 -3.72
C ILE A 14 2.07 9.31 -3.33
N GLY A 15 0.79 9.68 -3.32
CA GLY A 15 -0.27 8.73 -3.02
C GLY A 15 -0.33 7.55 -3.99
N VAL A 16 -0.19 7.80 -5.30
CA VAL A 16 -0.11 6.73 -6.31
C VAL A 16 1.09 5.83 -6.09
N ILE A 17 2.26 6.40 -5.76
CA ILE A 17 3.48 5.64 -5.48
C ILE A 17 3.28 4.72 -4.27
N LEU A 18 2.65 5.21 -3.20
CA LEU A 18 2.37 4.41 -2.01
C LEU A 18 1.42 3.25 -2.31
N ILE A 19 0.39 3.46 -3.14
CA ILE A 19 -0.50 2.37 -3.59
C ILE A 19 0.28 1.33 -4.40
N ALA A 20 1.16 1.76 -5.30
CA ALA A 20 1.97 0.85 -6.09
C ALA A 20 2.92 0.00 -5.22
N ILE A 21 3.57 0.60 -4.22
CA ILE A 21 4.41 -0.10 -3.26
C ILE A 21 3.59 -1.12 -2.46
N GLY A 22 2.45 -0.70 -1.90
CA GLY A 22 1.59 -1.60 -1.14
C GLY A 22 1.04 -2.75 -1.98
N GLY A 23 0.63 -2.48 -3.22
CA GLY A 23 0.18 -3.51 -4.16
C GLY A 23 1.29 -4.51 -4.54
N PHE A 24 2.52 -4.04 -4.76
CA PHE A 24 3.66 -4.90 -5.02
C PHE A 24 3.99 -5.78 -3.80
N SER A 25 4.01 -5.21 -2.60
CA SER A 25 4.23 -5.98 -1.36
C SER A 25 3.16 -7.06 -1.14
N LEU A 26 1.88 -6.78 -1.43
CA LEU A 26 0.83 -7.80 -1.33
C LEU A 26 1.04 -8.96 -2.32
N ASN A 27 1.57 -8.68 -3.51
CA ASN A 27 1.89 -9.72 -4.49
C ASN A 27 3.04 -10.61 -4.00
N ASP A 28 4.13 -10.01 -3.52
CA ASP A 28 5.26 -10.76 -2.95
C ASP A 28 4.83 -11.65 -1.77
N ILE A 29 3.96 -11.13 -0.90
CA ILE A 29 3.39 -11.90 0.21
C ILE A 29 2.55 -13.08 -0.31
N ALA A 30 1.72 -12.87 -1.33
CA ALA A 30 0.91 -13.94 -1.91
C ALA A 30 1.78 -15.04 -2.52
N VAL A 31 2.88 -14.67 -3.18
CA VAL A 31 3.87 -15.62 -3.69
C VAL A 31 4.56 -16.36 -2.54
N ALA A 32 4.92 -15.68 -1.46
CA ALA A 32 5.51 -16.30 -0.28
C ALA A 32 4.55 -17.27 0.42
N GLU A 33 3.25 -16.93 0.52
CA GLU A 33 2.20 -17.81 1.05
C GLU A 33 2.05 -19.08 0.20
N GLN A 34 2.03 -18.94 -1.13
CA GLN A 34 1.96 -20.09 -2.02
C GLN A 34 3.19 -21.01 -1.89
N GLN A 35 4.39 -20.44 -1.76
CA GLN A 35 5.61 -21.22 -1.54
C GLN A 35 5.62 -21.92 -0.19
N ALA A 36 5.16 -21.23 0.88
CA ALA A 36 5.04 -21.81 2.21
C ALA A 36 4.02 -22.97 2.22
N GLN A 37 2.88 -22.79 1.55
CA GLN A 37 1.87 -23.85 1.43
C GLN A 37 2.37 -25.04 0.62
N ALA A 38 3.15 -24.79 -0.44
CA ALA A 38 3.80 -25.86 -1.20
C ALA A 38 4.83 -26.63 -0.35
N LEU A 39 5.64 -25.95 0.46
CA LEU A 39 6.55 -26.57 1.42
C LEU A 39 5.80 -27.38 2.49
N GLY A 40 4.73 -26.83 3.06
CA GLY A 40 3.85 -27.54 3.99
C GLY A 40 3.21 -28.78 3.38
N GLY A 41 2.83 -28.73 2.09
CA GLY A 41 2.32 -29.87 1.35
C GLY A 41 3.38 -30.94 1.05
N LEU A 42 4.62 -30.53 0.75
CA LEU A 42 5.74 -31.43 0.46
C LEU A 42 6.24 -32.20 1.70
N PHE A 43 6.18 -31.58 2.88
CA PHE A 43 6.63 -32.18 4.15
C PHE A 43 5.46 -32.63 5.06
N GLY A 44 4.21 -32.48 4.61
CA GLY A 44 3.01 -32.85 5.36
C GLY A 44 2.90 -32.11 6.70
N GLY A 45 2.30 -32.77 7.71
CA GLY A 45 2.07 -32.17 9.03
C GLY A 45 3.33 -31.62 9.70
N ALA A 46 4.49 -32.27 9.51
CA ALA A 46 5.76 -31.81 10.07
C ALA A 46 6.25 -30.50 9.42
N GLY A 47 5.96 -30.27 8.14
CA GLY A 47 6.26 -29.01 7.46
C GLY A 47 5.39 -27.86 7.96
N ASN A 48 4.10 -28.14 8.21
CA ASN A 48 3.16 -27.15 8.71
C ASN A 48 3.49 -26.71 10.15
N ASP A 49 3.87 -27.65 11.01
CA ASP A 49 4.30 -27.35 12.38
C ASP A 49 5.62 -26.55 12.43
N LEU A 50 6.52 -26.78 11.47
CA LEU A 50 7.77 -26.01 11.35
C LEU A 50 7.51 -24.58 10.87
N LEU A 51 6.63 -24.39 9.88
CA LEU A 51 6.28 -23.06 9.37
C LEU A 51 5.51 -22.24 10.42
N GLY A 52 4.58 -22.88 11.14
CA GLY A 52 3.88 -22.29 12.28
C GLY A 52 4.84 -21.98 13.44
N GLY A 53 5.77 -22.88 13.75
CA GLY A 53 6.78 -22.71 14.81
C GLY A 53 7.82 -21.62 14.51
N LEU A 54 8.05 -21.31 13.23
CA LEU A 54 8.91 -20.20 12.79
C LEU A 54 8.19 -18.84 12.81
N GLY A 55 6.89 -18.80 13.13
CA GLY A 55 6.10 -17.58 13.19
C GLY A 55 5.86 -16.96 11.81
N LEU A 56 5.89 -17.77 10.75
CA LEU A 56 5.75 -17.31 9.37
C LEU A 56 4.42 -16.58 9.15
N ASP A 57 3.32 -17.09 9.71
CA ASP A 57 2.00 -16.46 9.60
C ASP A 57 1.98 -15.07 10.24
N ALA A 58 2.57 -14.92 11.42
CA ALA A 58 2.67 -13.62 12.09
C ALA A 58 3.54 -12.62 11.31
N ALA A 59 4.62 -13.11 10.68
CA ALA A 59 5.48 -12.27 9.84
C ALA A 59 4.76 -11.84 8.55
N LEU A 60 4.03 -12.75 7.90
CA LEU A 60 3.23 -12.46 6.71
C LEU A 60 2.09 -11.50 7.04
N GLU A 61 1.38 -11.70 8.16
CA GLU A 61 0.30 -10.82 8.61
C GLU A 61 0.82 -9.42 8.95
N ALA A 62 1.97 -9.30 9.60
CA ALA A 62 2.62 -8.01 9.86
C ALA A 62 3.00 -7.29 8.55
N GLN A 63 3.50 -8.02 7.55
CA GLN A 63 3.79 -7.45 6.23
C GLN A 63 2.53 -7.07 5.47
N LYS A 64 1.44 -7.86 5.56
CA LYS A 64 0.13 -7.51 4.99
C LYS A 64 -0.39 -6.22 5.59
N ASN A 65 -0.37 -6.09 6.92
CA ASN A 65 -0.80 -4.88 7.60
C ASN A 65 0.04 -3.66 7.19
N LYS A 66 1.35 -3.81 7.02
CA LYS A 66 2.21 -2.75 6.50
C LYS A 66 1.84 -2.35 5.06
N ALA A 67 1.60 -3.34 4.20
CA ALA A 67 1.20 -3.11 2.81
C ALA A 67 -0.17 -2.40 2.72
N TYR A 68 -1.14 -2.83 3.53
CA TYR A 68 -2.42 -2.13 3.66
C TYR A 68 -2.25 -0.71 4.18
N GLY A 69 -1.34 -0.49 5.14
CA GLY A 69 -0.97 0.85 5.59
C GLY A 69 -0.55 1.75 4.43
N PHE A 70 0.36 1.29 3.58
CA PHE A 70 0.78 2.05 2.39
C PHE A 70 -0.38 2.35 1.44
N ILE A 71 -1.28 1.38 1.20
CA ILE A 71 -2.44 1.58 0.33
C ILE A 71 -3.39 2.64 0.93
N VAL A 72 -3.71 2.54 2.22
CA VAL A 72 -4.61 3.48 2.90
C VAL A 72 -4.03 4.89 2.90
N PHE A 73 -2.76 5.05 3.27
CA PHE A 73 -2.08 6.35 3.22
C PHE A 73 -1.99 6.88 1.78
N GLY A 74 -1.78 5.99 0.81
CA GLY A 74 -1.75 6.34 -0.60
C GLY A 74 -3.09 6.91 -1.10
N ILE A 75 -4.20 6.23 -0.77
CA ILE A 75 -5.56 6.70 -1.10
C ILE A 75 -5.83 8.05 -0.41
N ALA A 76 -5.51 8.18 0.87
CA ALA A 76 -5.71 9.43 1.62
C ALA A 76 -4.91 10.60 1.00
N ALA A 77 -3.67 10.35 0.56
CA ALA A 77 -2.84 11.34 -0.12
C ALA A 77 -3.43 11.73 -1.48
N ILE A 78 -3.96 10.79 -2.27
CA ILE A 78 -4.65 11.12 -3.53
C ILE A 78 -5.87 12.00 -3.26
N VAL A 79 -6.73 11.62 -2.31
CA VAL A 79 -7.94 12.40 -1.98
C VAL A 79 -7.55 13.80 -1.49
N GLY A 80 -6.57 13.92 -0.59
CA GLY A 80 -6.09 15.19 -0.08
C GLY A 80 -5.46 16.07 -1.18
N GLY A 81 -4.65 15.48 -2.05
CA GLY A 81 -4.03 16.17 -3.19
C GLY A 81 -5.07 16.69 -4.18
N VAL A 82 -6.07 15.86 -4.53
CA VAL A 82 -7.18 16.26 -5.41
C VAL A 82 -8.04 17.35 -4.77
N TYR A 83 -8.31 17.27 -3.47
CA TYR A 83 -9.05 18.31 -2.74
C TYR A 83 -8.30 19.65 -2.74
N MET A 84 -6.98 19.64 -2.53
CA MET A 84 -6.14 20.85 -2.65
C MET A 84 -6.15 21.43 -4.07
N LEU A 85 -6.19 20.57 -5.10
CA LEU A 85 -6.29 21.03 -6.48
C LEU A 85 -7.63 21.70 -6.77
N LYS A 86 -8.72 21.13 -6.25
CA LYS A 86 -10.07 21.68 -6.39
C LYS A 86 -10.16 23.06 -5.74
N THR A 87 -9.75 23.18 -4.48
CA THR A 87 -9.79 24.45 -3.73
C THR A 87 -8.89 25.52 -4.36
N ALA A 88 -7.69 25.16 -4.82
CA ALA A 88 -6.81 26.09 -5.53
C ALA A 88 -7.39 26.57 -6.88
N THR A 89 -8.26 25.77 -7.51
CA THR A 89 -8.93 26.15 -8.76
C THR A 89 -10.08 27.12 -8.47
N GLU A 90 -10.91 26.83 -7.45
CA GLU A 90 -12.02 27.69 -7.02
C GLU A 90 -11.57 29.07 -6.52
N GLU A 91 -10.42 29.16 -5.81
CA GLU A 91 -9.84 30.45 -5.40
C GLU A 91 -9.43 31.32 -6.60
N ASN A 92 -8.86 30.72 -7.65
CA ASN A 92 -8.47 31.47 -8.85
C ASN A 92 -9.67 31.95 -9.66
N THR A 93 -10.79 31.20 -9.65
CA THR A 93 -12.00 31.60 -10.39
C THR A 93 -12.78 32.71 -9.68
N LYS A 94 -12.71 32.81 -8.35
CA LYS A 94 -13.34 33.91 -7.59
C LYS A 94 -12.53 35.21 -7.59
N ALA A 95 -11.25 35.14 -7.96
CA ALA A 95 -10.33 36.28 -7.97
C ALA A 95 -10.19 36.93 -9.37
N ALA A 96 -10.86 36.39 -10.39
CA ALA A 96 -10.91 36.89 -11.76
C ALA A 96 -12.30 37.46 -12.06
#